data_AF-A0A2A4V464-F1
#
_entry.id   AF-A0A2A4V464-F1
#
_cell.length_a   1.000
_cell.length_b   1.000
_cell.length_c   1.000
_cell.angle_alpha   90.00
_cell.angle_beta   90.00
_cell.angle_gamma   90.00
#
_symmetry.space_group_name_H-M   'P 1'
#
loop_
_entity.id
_entity.type
_entity.pdbx_description
1 polymer ?
#
loop_
_entity_poly.entity_id
_entity_poly.type
_entity_poly.pdbx_seq_one_letter_code
_entity_poly.pdbx_strand_id
1 'polypeptide(L)'
;MCLYYVFGLWAIRHDLLTQADTIPPLIWNGILPGLFLVSYVINIGLSRAWKKWPVFISIGLMLTAGLFGYFQLGSFETITLARTIWVWETYVFAHLGLSFALAAMLATPGCEMRAAYHLFSKLTGMPTKEHHCPVGPLNNLDKWEHAKAKG
;
A
#
# COMPACT_ATOMS: atom_id res chain seq x y z
N MET A 1 -6.39 -8.86 -7.48
CA MET A 1 -7.22 -7.81 -6.84
C MET A 1 -6.56 -6.43 -6.90
N CYS A 2 -5.36 -6.22 -6.35
CA CYS A 2 -4.69 -4.90 -6.35
C CYS A 2 -4.41 -4.34 -7.76
N LEU A 3 -3.90 -5.16 -8.69
CA LEU A 3 -3.67 -4.74 -10.09
C LEU A 3 -4.96 -4.39 -10.84
N TYR A 4 -6.06 -5.08 -10.55
CA TYR A 4 -7.38 -4.76 -11.11
C TYR A 4 -7.88 -3.40 -10.58
N TYR A 5 -7.66 -3.13 -9.30
CA TYR A 5 -7.98 -1.83 -8.70
C TYR A 5 -7.14 -0.70 -9.31
N VAL A 6 -5.82 -0.91 -9.49
CA VAL A 6 -4.94 0.05 -10.20
C VAL A 6 -5.40 0.28 -11.63
N PHE A 7 -5.85 -0.77 -12.34
CA PHE A 7 -6.41 -0.63 -13.67
C PHE A 7 -7.69 0.24 -13.67
N GLY A 8 -8.57 0.04 -12.68
CA GLY A 8 -9.76 0.89 -12.47
C GLY A 8 -9.39 2.35 -12.22
N LEU A 9 -8.41 2.61 -11.35
CA LEU A 9 -7.87 3.96 -11.10
C LEU A 9 -7.28 4.56 -12.37
N TRP A 10 -6.54 3.79 -13.16
CA TRP A 10 -5.93 4.26 -14.39
C TRP A 10 -6.95 4.60 -15.47
N ALA A 11 -8.10 3.91 -15.49
CA ALA A 11 -9.19 4.19 -16.41
C ALA A 11 -9.84 5.55 -16.13
N ILE A 12 -9.98 5.93 -14.85
CA ILE A 12 -10.58 7.22 -14.44
C ILE A 12 -9.57 8.38 -14.32
N ARG A 13 -8.33 8.20 -14.80
CA ARG A 13 -7.24 9.19 -14.60
C ARG A 13 -7.54 10.60 -15.14
N HIS A 14 -8.42 10.69 -16.14
CA HIS A 14 -8.80 11.95 -16.78
C HIS A 14 -10.12 12.51 -16.25
N ASP A 15 -10.96 11.69 -15.61
CA ASP A 15 -12.27 12.04 -15.07
C ASP A 15 -12.32 11.75 -13.56
N LEU A 16 -11.59 12.56 -12.80
CA LEU A 16 -11.44 12.41 -11.34
C LEU A 16 -12.62 13.00 -10.54
N LEU A 17 -13.52 13.71 -11.21
CA LEU A 17 -14.77 14.24 -10.66
C LEU A 17 -15.93 13.72 -11.50
N THR A 18 -17.03 13.38 -10.85
CA THR A 18 -18.27 13.02 -11.55
C THR A 18 -18.95 14.28 -12.10
N GLN A 19 -19.98 14.11 -12.93
CA GLN A 19 -20.77 15.23 -13.46
C GLN A 19 -21.45 16.09 -12.37
N ALA A 20 -21.50 15.61 -11.12
CA ALA A 20 -22.02 16.33 -9.98
C ALA A 20 -20.92 17.08 -9.18
N ASP A 21 -19.71 17.22 -9.74
CA ASP A 21 -18.52 17.76 -9.07
C ASP A 21 -18.12 17.01 -7.79
N THR A 22 -18.55 15.74 -7.66
CA THR A 22 -18.21 14.89 -6.52
C THR A 22 -17.13 13.88 -6.86
N ILE A 23 -16.35 13.50 -5.85
CA ILE A 23 -15.30 12.49 -5.97
C ILE A 23 -15.96 11.11 -6.16
N PRO A 24 -15.58 10.34 -7.20
CA PRO A 24 -16.20 9.06 -7.48
C PRO A 24 -15.99 8.07 -6.32
N PRO A 25 -16.99 7.19 -6.06
CA PRO A 25 -16.94 6.24 -4.95
C PRO A 25 -15.78 5.25 -5.06
N LEU A 26 -15.27 5.02 -6.27
CA LEU A 26 -14.08 4.18 -6.49
C LEU A 26 -12.86 4.69 -5.72
N ILE A 27 -12.65 6.02 -5.72
CA ILE A 27 -11.55 6.68 -5.01
C ILE A 27 -11.85 6.68 -3.50
N TRP A 28 -13.08 7.00 -3.09
CA TRP A 28 -13.42 6.98 -1.65
C TRP A 28 -13.25 5.60 -1.01
N ASN A 29 -13.64 4.55 -1.72
CA ASN A 29 -13.57 3.17 -1.22
C ASN A 29 -12.13 2.66 -1.08
N GLY A 30 -11.16 3.23 -1.80
CA GLY A 30 -9.76 2.82 -1.71
C GLY A 30 -9.01 3.42 -0.52
N ILE A 31 -9.52 4.50 0.08
CA ILE A 31 -8.84 5.21 1.17
C ILE A 31 -8.70 4.31 2.39
N LEU A 32 -9.78 3.64 2.80
CA LEU A 32 -9.76 2.74 3.96
C LEU A 32 -8.76 1.58 3.80
N PRO A 33 -8.83 0.76 2.74
CA PRO A 33 -7.84 -0.29 2.52
C PRO A 33 -6.45 0.28 2.29
N GLY A 34 -6.31 1.41 1.58
CA GLY A 34 -5.05 2.10 1.37
C GLY A 34 -4.39 2.54 2.68
N LEU A 35 -5.14 3.12 3.62
CA LEU A 35 -4.63 3.59 4.91
C LEU A 35 -4.22 2.43 5.81
N PHE A 36 -4.92 1.30 5.71
CA PHE A 36 -4.52 0.08 6.39
C PHE A 36 -3.21 -0.49 5.80
N LEU A 37 -3.09 -0.47 4.47
CA LEU A 37 -1.99 -1.09 3.72
C LEU A 37 -0.74 -0.20 3.60
N VAL A 38 -0.85 1.12 3.69
CA VAL A 38 0.28 2.06 3.47
C VAL A 38 1.42 1.84 4.46
N SER A 39 1.11 1.46 5.71
CA SER A 39 2.14 1.10 6.68
C SER A 39 2.94 -0.13 6.25
N TYR A 40 2.25 -1.12 5.67
CA TYR A 40 2.89 -2.32 5.16
C TYR A 40 3.76 -1.99 3.94
N VAL A 41 3.23 -1.21 2.98
CA VAL A 41 3.97 -0.78 1.78
C VAL A 41 5.25 -0.03 2.12
N ILE A 42 5.16 0.98 2.99
CA ILE A 42 6.32 1.79 3.38
C ILE A 42 7.33 0.97 4.20
N ASN A 43 6.86 0.09 5.09
CA ASN A 43 7.76 -0.76 5.86
C ASN A 43 8.51 -1.78 4.99
N ILE A 44 7.91 -2.28 3.88
CA ILE A 44 8.63 -3.09 2.89
C ILE A 44 9.70 -2.27 2.19
N GLY A 45 9.28 -1.16 1.56
CA GLY A 45 10.13 -0.41 0.65
C GLY A 45 11.37 0.20 1.32
N LEU A 46 11.28 0.51 2.62
CA LEU A 46 12.37 1.11 3.39
C LEU A 46 13.04 0.15 4.38
N SER A 47 12.68 -1.14 4.40
CA SER A 47 13.32 -2.13 5.29
C SER A 47 13.34 -1.72 6.77
N ARG A 48 12.40 -0.87 7.19
CA ARG A 48 12.39 -0.25 8.51
C ARG A 48 10.97 -0.26 9.06
N ALA A 49 10.82 -0.64 10.33
CA ALA A 49 9.52 -0.68 10.99
C ALA A 49 9.09 0.71 11.46
N TRP A 50 8.41 1.47 10.60
CA TRP A 50 7.86 2.80 10.90
C TRP A 50 6.52 2.76 11.69
N LYS A 51 6.13 1.60 12.20
CA LYS A 51 4.87 1.38 12.95
C LYS A 51 3.66 1.93 12.16
N LYS A 52 2.95 2.94 12.70
CA LYS A 52 1.74 3.55 12.12
C LYS A 52 1.98 4.99 11.60
N TRP A 53 3.23 5.47 11.63
CA TRP A 53 3.59 6.80 11.11
C TRP A 53 3.16 7.04 9.65
N PRO A 54 3.31 6.06 8.73
CA PRO A 54 2.87 6.22 7.35
C PRO A 54 1.37 6.55 7.21
N VAL A 55 0.54 6.05 8.12
CA VAL A 55 -0.90 6.35 8.14
C VAL A 55 -1.13 7.80 8.50
N PHE A 56 -0.49 8.29 9.57
CA PHE A 56 -0.64 9.68 10.02
C PHE A 56 -0.15 10.67 8.98
N ILE A 57 0.96 10.38 8.30
CA ILE A 57 1.46 11.21 7.20
C ILE A 57 0.46 11.23 6.04
N SER A 58 -0.11 10.08 5.68
CA SER A 58 -1.10 9.98 4.59
C SER A 58 -2.37 10.76 4.91
N ILE A 59 -2.90 10.63 6.14
CA ILE A 59 -4.06 11.40 6.60
C ILE A 59 -3.74 12.90 6.59
N GLY A 60 -2.56 13.29 7.09
CA GLY A 60 -2.10 14.68 7.07
C GLY A 60 -2.05 15.24 5.64
N LEU A 61 -1.48 14.49 4.70
CA LEU A 61 -1.42 14.87 3.28
C LEU A 61 -2.83 15.11 2.71
N MET A 62 -3.75 14.16 2.90
CA MET A 62 -5.13 14.28 2.42
C MET A 62 -5.86 15.47 3.06
N LEU A 63 -5.70 15.68 4.37
CA LEU A 63 -6.28 16.83 5.06
C LEU A 63 -5.73 18.16 4.54
N THR A 64 -4.41 18.25 4.34
CA THR A 64 -3.81 19.48 3.79
C THR A 64 -4.30 19.78 2.37
N ALA A 65 -4.44 18.75 1.52
CA ALA A 65 -4.99 18.92 0.17
C ALA A 65 -6.46 19.34 0.20
N GLY A 66 -7.26 18.77 1.11
CA GLY A 66 -8.67 19.13 1.29
C GLY A 66 -8.85 20.55 1.83
N LEU A 67 -8.07 20.94 2.84
CA LEU A 67 -8.08 22.31 3.39
C LEU A 67 -7.64 23.33 2.35
N PHE A 68 -6.60 23.02 1.57
CA PHE A 68 -6.16 23.89 0.48
C PHE A 68 -7.26 24.07 -0.57
N GLY A 69 -7.94 22.98 -0.95
CA GLY A 69 -9.11 23.05 -1.85
C GLY A 69 -10.25 23.88 -1.27
N TYR A 70 -10.52 23.73 0.03
CA TYR A 70 -11.57 24.49 0.73
C TYR A 70 -11.28 25.99 0.76
N PHE A 71 -10.05 26.40 1.05
CA PHE A 71 -9.68 27.83 1.04
C PHE A 71 -9.76 28.46 -0.34
N GLN A 72 -9.58 27.67 -1.42
CA GLN A 72 -9.50 28.19 -2.77
C GLN A 72 -10.85 28.18 -3.51
N LEU A 73 -11.65 27.13 -3.33
CA LEU A 73 -12.94 26.95 -4.03
C LEU A 73 -14.16 26.94 -3.11
N GLY A 74 -13.98 26.95 -1.78
CA GLY A 74 -15.09 26.87 -0.81
C GLY A 74 -15.72 25.47 -0.67
N SER A 75 -15.17 24.46 -1.36
CA SER A 75 -15.60 23.06 -1.30
C SER A 75 -14.44 22.16 -0.87
N PHE A 76 -14.74 21.09 -0.14
CA PHE A 76 -13.76 20.05 0.19
C PHE A 76 -13.52 19.10 -1.00
N GLU A 77 -14.56 18.82 -1.78
CA GLU A 77 -14.49 17.98 -2.97
C GLU A 77 -13.94 18.81 -4.13
N THR A 78 -12.62 18.75 -4.28
CA THR A 78 -11.89 19.47 -5.32
C THR A 78 -11.05 18.52 -6.12
N ILE A 79 -10.72 18.93 -7.35
CA ILE A 79 -9.81 18.19 -8.22
C ILE A 79 -8.43 17.97 -7.56
N THR A 80 -8.00 18.90 -6.70
CA THR A 80 -6.73 18.81 -5.95
C THR A 80 -6.77 17.66 -4.96
N LEU A 81 -7.84 17.55 -4.17
CA LEU A 81 -8.02 16.44 -3.23
C LEU A 81 -8.15 15.10 -3.99
N ALA A 82 -9.00 15.05 -5.02
CA ALA A 82 -9.22 13.86 -5.83
C ALA A 82 -7.92 13.34 -6.47
N ARG A 83 -7.13 14.25 -7.08
CA ARG A 83 -5.84 13.90 -7.68
C ARG A 83 -4.83 13.43 -6.63
N THR A 84 -4.80 14.06 -5.46
CA THR A 84 -3.90 13.66 -4.36
C THR A 84 -4.20 12.24 -3.89
N ILE A 85 -5.47 11.94 -3.65
CA ILE A 85 -5.91 10.60 -3.23
C ILE A 85 -5.60 9.59 -4.36
N TRP A 86 -5.95 9.91 -5.60
CA TRP A 86 -5.69 9.05 -6.76
C TRP A 86 -4.21 8.70 -6.93
N VAL A 87 -3.30 9.67 -6.85
CA VAL A 87 -1.85 9.42 -6.93
C VAL A 87 -1.39 8.53 -5.79
N TRP A 88 -1.84 8.82 -4.57
CA TRP A 88 -1.48 8.06 -3.38
C TRP A 88 -1.99 6.61 -3.44
N GLU A 89 -3.25 6.39 -3.82
CA GLU A 89 -3.82 5.05 -3.98
C GLU A 89 -3.10 4.28 -5.08
N THR A 90 -2.87 4.91 -6.22
CA THR A 90 -2.13 4.31 -7.34
C THR A 90 -0.75 3.85 -6.88
N TYR A 91 -0.03 4.69 -6.12
CA TYR A 91 1.27 4.34 -5.56
C TYR A 91 1.19 3.13 -4.62
N VAL A 92 0.29 3.16 -3.63
CA VAL A 92 0.14 2.10 -2.62
C VAL A 92 -0.23 0.77 -3.27
N PHE A 93 -1.27 0.76 -4.10
CA PHE A 93 -1.78 -0.46 -4.72
C PHE A 93 -0.89 -0.97 -5.85
N ALA A 94 -0.20 -0.11 -6.60
CA ALA A 94 0.77 -0.55 -7.61
C ALA A 94 1.98 -1.21 -6.95
N HIS A 95 2.52 -0.62 -5.87
CA HIS A 95 3.65 -1.20 -5.15
C HIS A 95 3.29 -2.56 -4.53
N LEU A 96 2.09 -2.65 -3.93
CA LEU A 96 1.58 -3.90 -3.36
C LEU A 96 1.32 -4.96 -4.45
N GLY A 97 0.70 -4.57 -5.56
CA GLY A 97 0.43 -5.44 -6.70
C GLY A 97 1.70 -5.98 -7.33
N LEU A 98 2.72 -5.15 -7.50
CA LEU A 98 4.04 -5.56 -8.00
C LEU A 98 4.73 -6.53 -7.04
N SER A 99 4.67 -6.24 -5.73
CA SER A 99 5.25 -7.12 -4.70
C SER A 99 4.60 -8.51 -4.70
N PHE A 100 3.27 -8.59 -4.82
CA PHE A 100 2.56 -9.87 -4.94
C PHE A 100 2.85 -10.59 -6.25
N ALA A 101 2.96 -9.87 -7.37
CA ALA A 101 3.33 -10.47 -8.65
C ALA A 101 4.72 -11.11 -8.57
N LEU A 102 5.68 -10.42 -7.95
CA LEU A 102 7.02 -10.95 -7.71
C LEU A 102 6.97 -12.17 -6.76
N ALA A 103 6.24 -12.11 -5.67
CA ALA A 103 6.10 -13.25 -4.75
C ALA A 103 5.51 -14.49 -5.44
N ALA A 104 4.46 -14.30 -6.25
CA ALA A 104 3.83 -15.38 -7.01
C ALA A 104 4.77 -16.00 -8.06
N MET A 105 5.57 -15.18 -8.77
CA MET A 105 6.56 -15.69 -9.72
C MET A 105 7.67 -16.52 -9.06
N LEU A 106 7.94 -16.28 -7.77
CA LEU A 106 9.04 -16.90 -7.04
C LEU A 106 8.60 -18.07 -6.15
N ALA A 107 7.29 -18.36 -6.11
CA ALA A 107 6.68 -19.49 -5.40
C ALA A 107 7.18 -19.66 -3.94
N THR A 108 7.38 -18.56 -3.22
CA THR A 108 7.86 -18.58 -1.83
C THR A 108 6.67 -18.69 -0.85
N PRO A 109 6.53 -19.78 -0.07
CA PRO A 109 5.52 -19.87 0.98
C PRO A 109 5.93 -19.08 2.23
N GLY A 110 4.98 -18.41 2.87
CA GLY A 110 5.17 -17.55 4.04
C GLY A 110 5.12 -16.05 3.72
N CYS A 111 4.77 -15.24 4.73
CA CYS A 111 4.60 -13.78 4.71
C CYS A 111 5.15 -13.13 3.44
N GLU A 112 4.25 -12.71 2.54
CA GLU A 112 4.47 -12.37 1.11
C GLU A 112 5.58 -11.32 0.87
N MET A 113 6.05 -10.65 1.93
CA MET A 113 7.18 -9.72 1.96
C MET A 113 8.57 -10.39 2.14
N ARG A 114 8.64 -11.67 2.51
CA ARG A 114 9.90 -12.44 2.68
C ARG A 114 10.48 -12.89 1.34
N ALA A 115 9.64 -12.96 0.30
CA ALA A 115 9.97 -13.45 -1.03
C ALA A 115 11.14 -12.71 -1.67
N ALA A 116 11.10 -11.37 -1.66
CA ALA A 116 12.08 -10.54 -2.36
C ALA A 116 13.49 -10.67 -1.77
N TYR A 117 13.62 -10.64 -0.44
CA TYR A 117 14.91 -10.76 0.25
C TYR A 117 15.43 -12.20 0.31
N HIS A 118 14.53 -13.19 0.36
CA HIS A 118 14.92 -14.59 0.26
C HIS A 118 15.43 -14.92 -1.16
N LEU A 119 14.79 -14.37 -2.20
CA LEU A 119 15.32 -14.48 -3.56
C LEU A 119 16.66 -13.79 -3.71
N PHE A 120 16.77 -12.53 -3.25
CA PHE A 120 18.04 -11.79 -3.30
C PHE A 120 19.16 -12.56 -2.59
N SER A 121 18.89 -13.14 -1.41
CA SER A 121 19.84 -13.99 -0.70
C SER A 121 20.22 -15.25 -1.48
N LYS A 122 19.24 -15.93 -2.10
CA LYS A 122 19.49 -17.13 -2.91
C LYS A 122 20.28 -16.83 -4.20
N LEU A 123 20.08 -15.64 -4.79
CA LEU A 123 20.75 -15.21 -6.01
C LEU A 123 22.17 -14.68 -5.76
N THR A 124 22.38 -14.00 -4.63
CA THR A 124 23.66 -13.35 -4.30
C THR A 124 24.54 -14.14 -3.33
N GLY A 125 24.03 -15.22 -2.73
CA GLY A 125 24.76 -16.03 -1.74
C GLY A 125 25.05 -15.30 -0.42
N MET A 126 24.55 -14.08 -0.26
CA MET A 126 24.74 -13.27 0.94
C MET A 126 23.57 -13.48 1.91
N PRO A 127 23.84 -13.74 3.21
CA PRO A 127 22.79 -13.82 4.21
C PRO A 127 22.18 -12.42 4.40
N THR A 128 20.93 -12.24 3.99
CA THR A 128 20.19 -11.00 4.25
C THR A 128 19.64 -11.04 5.68
N LYS A 129 19.76 -9.93 6.41
CA LYS A 129 19.20 -9.81 7.77
C LYS A 129 17.70 -10.09 7.71
N GLU A 130 17.26 -11.10 8.43
CA GLU A 130 15.87 -11.55 8.46
C GLU A 130 14.95 -10.40 8.86
N HIS A 131 14.14 -9.92 7.92
CA HIS A 131 13.22 -8.83 8.18
C HIS A 131 12.03 -9.37 8.93
N HIS A 132 11.89 -8.93 10.19
CA HIS A 132 10.75 -9.25 11.03
C HIS A 132 9.48 -8.83 10.30
N CYS A 133 8.61 -9.80 9.97
CA CYS A 133 7.36 -9.49 9.31
C CYS A 133 6.57 -8.49 10.18
N PRO A 134 6.14 -7.36 9.61
CA PRO A 134 5.43 -6.34 10.37
C PRO A 134 4.19 -6.96 11.02
N VAL A 135 4.01 -6.65 12.29
CA VAL A 135 2.97 -7.19 13.18
C VAL A 135 1.59 -7.11 12.50
N GLY A 136 1.10 -8.27 12.09
CA GLY A 136 -0.22 -8.48 11.46
C GLY A 136 -0.72 -9.89 11.79
N PRO A 137 -1.94 -10.28 11.36
CA PRO A 137 -2.57 -11.57 11.71
C PRO A 137 -1.74 -12.80 11.30
N LEU A 138 -0.80 -12.64 10.37
CA LEU A 138 0.11 -13.67 9.90
C LEU A 138 1.28 -13.96 10.85
N ASN A 139 1.53 -13.11 11.86
CA ASN A 139 2.58 -13.32 12.87
C ASN A 139 2.34 -14.61 13.68
N ASN A 140 1.08 -14.97 13.92
CA ASN A 140 0.74 -16.21 14.62
C ASN A 140 1.01 -17.46 13.76
N LEU A 141 0.85 -17.35 12.44
CA LEU A 141 1.14 -18.43 11.50
C LEU A 141 2.65 -18.63 11.37
N ASP A 142 3.42 -17.55 11.31
CA ASP A 142 4.89 -17.57 11.23
C ASP A 142 5.51 -18.20 12.49
N LYS A 143 4.96 -17.89 13.67
CA LYS A 143 5.34 -18.55 14.94
C LYS A 143 5.04 -20.05 14.94
N TRP A 144 3.92 -20.46 14.33
CA TRP A 144 3.54 -21.87 14.23
C TRP A 144 4.48 -22.65 13.29
N GLU A 145 4.85 -22.08 12.15
CA GLU A 145 5.82 -22.71 11.23
C GLU A 145 7.22 -22.82 11.85
N HIS A 146 7.69 -21.76 12.55
CA HIS A 146 8.95 -21.81 13.27
C HIS A 146 8.98 -22.83 14.42
N ALA A 147 7.83 -23.07 15.07
CA ALA A 147 7.72 -24.10 16.10
C ALA A 147 7.80 -25.52 15.50
N LYS A 148 7.24 -25.74 14.31
CA LYS A 148 7.33 -27.02 13.59
C LYS A 148 8.72 -27.35 13.07
N ALA A 149 9.51 -26.34 12.67
CA ALA A 149 10.86 -26.57 12.14
C ALA A 149 11.90 -26.96 13.22
N LYS A 150 11.54 -26.89 14.51
CA LYS A 150 12.42 -27.21 15.65
C LYS A 150 12.05 -28.51 16.38
N GLY A 151 10.99 -29.21 15.96
CA GLY A 151 10.60 -30.53 16.47
C GLY A 151 10.81 -31.59 15.42
#